data_AF-A0AAW0JNU9-F1
#
_entry.id   AF-A0AAW0JNU9-F1
#
_cell.length_a   1.000
_cell.length_b   1.000
_cell.length_c   1.000
_cell.angle_alpha   90.00
_cell.angle_beta   90.00
_cell.angle_gamma   90.00
#
_symmetry.space_group_name_H-M   'P 1'
#
loop_
_entity.id
_entity.type
_entity.pdbx_description
1 polymer ?
#
loop_
_entity_poly.entity_id
_entity_poly.type
_entity_poly.pdbx_seq_one_letter_code
_entity_poly.pdbx_strand_id
1 'polypeptide(L)' 'MTAQGNKPSSHDVITRNWRPSSDTSAGRVQGYGVITNIINGGIECGRGYNDNVANRVAF' A
#
# COMPACT_ATOMS: atom_id res chain seq x y z
N MET A 1 4.69 7.32 10.86
CA MET A 1 4.18 8.49 10.12
C MET A 1 5.16 9.02 9.08
N THR A 2 6.19 8.24 8.74
CA THR A 2 7.36 8.74 8.01
C THR A 2 7.35 8.14 6.61
N ALA A 3 7.43 8.99 5.59
CA ALA A 3 7.67 8.54 4.22
C ALA A 3 9.10 8.00 4.09
N GLN A 4 9.31 7.03 3.20
CA GLN A 4 10.63 6.43 2.98
C GLN A 4 10.87 6.25 1.49
N GLY A 5 11.76 7.09 0.93
CA GLY A 5 12.08 7.07 -0.49
C GLY A 5 10.84 7.26 -1.36
N ASN A 6 10.58 6.30 -2.26
CA ASN A 6 9.40 6.30 -3.13
C ASN A 6 8.11 5.80 -2.44
N LYS A 7 8.15 5.42 -1.16
CA LYS A 7 6.97 5.01 -0.40
C LYS A 7 6.40 6.21 0.37
N PRO A 8 5.12 6.57 0.17
CA PRO A 8 4.46 7.54 1.03
C PRO A 8 4.32 6.99 2.45
N SER A 9 3.96 7.83 3.42
CA SER A 9 3.62 7.33 4.74
C SER A 9 2.24 6.64 4.72
N SER A 10 2.05 5.57 5.49
CA SER A 10 0.74 4.92 5.62
C SER A 10 -0.35 5.89 6.09
N HIS A 11 0.03 6.89 6.88
CA HIS A 11 -0.87 7.93 7.34
C HIS A 11 -1.37 8.81 6.21
N ASP A 12 -0.49 9.27 5.33
CA ASP A 12 -0.90 10.12 4.20
C ASP A 12 -1.80 9.35 3.22
N VAL A 13 -1.59 8.03 3.11
CA VAL A 13 -2.49 7.16 2.33
C VAL A 13 -3.89 7.12 2.96
N ILE A 14 -4.02 6.82 4.26
CA ILE A 14 -5.36 6.67 4.85
C ILE A 14 -6.10 8.00 5.02
N THR A 15 -5.37 9.09 5.25
CA THR A 15 -5.93 10.45 5.39
C THR A 15 -6.19 11.16 4.06
N ARG A 16 -5.93 10.50 2.92
CA ARG A 16 -6.10 11.05 1.56
C ARG A 16 -5.19 12.24 1.21
N ASN A 17 -4.04 12.34 1.90
CA ASN A 17 -3.01 13.34 1.63
C ASN A 17 -2.00 12.87 0.57
N TRP A 18 -1.82 11.56 0.39
CA TRP A 18 -1.09 11.01 -0.75
C TRP A 18 -1.98 10.99 -1.99
N ARG A 19 -1.48 11.49 -3.13
CA ARG A 19 -2.14 11.47 -4.43
C ARG A 19 -1.30 10.66 -5.43
N PRO A 20 -1.69 9.41 -5.76
CA PRO A 20 -0.94 8.60 -6.70
C PRO A 20 -1.01 9.21 -8.11
N SER A 21 0.16 9.49 -8.71
CA SER A 21 0.27 9.88 -10.12
C SER A 21 0.88 8.73 -10.92
N SER A 22 2.21 8.60 -10.91
CA SER A 22 2.94 7.48 -11.53
C SER A 22 2.62 6.13 -10.89
N ASP A 23 2.16 6.13 -9.65
CA ASP A 23 1.75 4.92 -8.92
C ASP A 23 0.53 4.23 -9.52
N THR A 24 -0.34 4.97 -10.20
CA THR A 24 -1.57 4.43 -10.79
C THR A 24 -1.29 3.42 -11.91
N SER A 25 -0.22 3.61 -12.70
CA SER A 25 0.17 2.66 -13.75
C SER A 25 0.70 1.34 -13.19
N ALA A 26 1.20 1.35 -11.94
CA ALA A 26 1.58 0.15 -11.20
C ALA A 26 0.40 -0.46 -10.39
N GLY A 27 -0.84 0.02 -10.61
CA GLY A 27 -2.03 -0.43 -9.87
C GLY A 27 -2.05 0.00 -8.40
N ARG A 28 -1.18 0.92 -7.98
CA ARG A 28 -1.16 1.45 -6.61
C ARG A 28 -2.10 2.65 -6.52
N VAL A 29 -3.25 2.42 -5.92
CA VAL A 29 -4.33 3.42 -5.72
C VAL A 29 -4.59 3.67 -4.23
N GLN A 30 -5.37 4.70 -3.92
CA GLN A 30 -5.72 5.03 -2.54
C GLN A 30 -6.36 3.83 -1.81
N GLY A 31 -5.89 3.51 -0.61
CA GLY A 31 -6.56 2.56 0.27
C GLY A 31 -5.61 1.65 1.05
N TYR A 32 -6.21 0.73 1.81
CA TYR A 32 -5.50 -0.17 2.71
C TYR A 32 -4.51 -1.09 1.99
N GLY A 33 -4.80 -1.52 0.76
CA GLY A 33 -3.89 -2.35 -0.03
C GLY A 33 -2.53 -1.68 -0.29
N VAL A 34 -2.49 -0.36 -0.51
CA VAL A 34 -1.21 0.37 -0.61
C VAL A 34 -0.49 0.45 0.74
N ILE A 35 -1.23 0.50 1.85
CA ILE A 35 -0.63 0.44 3.19
C ILE A 35 0.05 -0.91 3.41
N THR A 36 -0.59 -2.01 3.01
CA THR A 36 0.05 -3.35 3.00
C THR A 36 1.31 -3.37 2.13
N ASN A 37 1.25 -2.75 0.95
CA ASN A 37 2.39 -2.66 0.03
C ASN A 37 3.57 -1.86 0.63
N ILE A 38 3.29 -0.77 1.35
CA ILE A 38 4.31 0.02 2.05
C ILE A 38 5.06 -0.83 3.08
N ILE A 39 4.33 -1.62 3.87
CA ILE A 39 4.86 -2.44 4.97
C ILE A 39 5.69 -3.62 4.44
N ASN A 40 5.14 -4.43 3.52
CA ASN A 40 5.80 -5.67 3.08
C ASN A 40 5.45 -6.07 1.64
N GLY A 41 5.21 -5.10 0.75
CA GLY A 41 4.75 -5.38 -0.62
C GLY A 41 5.69 -6.22 -1.47
N GLY A 42 6.99 -6.21 -1.18
CA GLY A 42 7.97 -7.07 -1.85
C GLY A 42 7.75 -8.56 -1.61
N ILE A 43 7.02 -8.94 -0.56
CA ILE A 43 6.66 -10.32 -0.22
C ILE A 43 5.16 -10.59 -0.41
N GLU A 44 4.32 -9.57 -0.25
CA GLU A 44 2.87 -9.79 -0.12
C GLU A 44 2.04 -9.32 -1.32
N CYS A 45 2.55 -8.42 -2.16
CA CYS A 45 1.78 -7.79 -3.24
C CYS A 45 2.24 -8.23 -4.64
N GLY A 46 1.43 -7.91 -5.66
CA GLY A 46 1.78 -8.06 -7.08
C GLY A 46 1.80 -9.50 -7.62
N ARG A 47 1.29 -10.47 -6.86
CA ARG A 47 1.37 -11.90 -7.19
C ARG A 47 0.03 -12.66 -7.02
N GLY A 48 -1.08 -11.94 -6.97
CA GLY A 48 -2.40 -12.50 -6.70
C GLY A 48 -2.73 -12.61 -5.21
N TYR A 49 -3.59 -13.55 -4.87
CA TYR A 49 -4.04 -13.80 -3.49
C TYR A 49 -2.88 -14.20 -2.57
N ASN A 50 -2.92 -13.73 -1.31
CA ASN A 50 -1.92 -14.01 -0.29
C ASN A 50 -2.59 -14.06 1.08
N ASP A 51 -2.41 -15.15 1.82
CA ASP A 51 -3.05 -15.35 3.14
C ASP A 51 -2.65 -14.29 4.17
N ASN A 52 -1.42 -13.76 4.11
CA ASN A 52 -0.99 -12.68 5.00
C ASN A 52 -1.75 -11.39 4.69
N VAL A 53 -2.00 -11.10 3.41
CA VAL A 53 -2.81 -9.94 3.02
C VAL A 53 -4.26 -10.14 3.44
N ALA A 54 -4.82 -11.34 3.24
CA ALA A 54 -6.17 -11.66 3.70
C ALA A 54 -6.30 -11.49 5.22
N ASN A 55 -5.31 -11.95 5.99
CA ASN A 55 -5.26 -11.76 7.43
C ASN A 55 -5.22 -10.28 7.84
N ARG A 56 -4.42 -9.45 7.15
CA ARG A 56 -4.38 -7.99 7.39
C ARG A 56 -5.72 -7.30 7.12
N VAL A 57 -6.46 -7.76 6.12
CA VAL A 57 -7.79 -7.21 5.76
C VAL A 57 -8.86 -7.66 6.74
N ALA A 58 -8.70 -8.83 7.37
CA ALA A 58 -9.68 -9.40 8.29
C ALA A 58 -9.65 -8.79 9.70
N PHE A 59 -8.59 -8.05 10.05
CA PHE A 59 -8.48 -7.29 11.29
C PHE A 59 -9.06 -5.88 11.14
#